data_AF-A0A8D5ZIL0-F1
#
_entry.id   AF-A0A8D5ZIL0-F1
#
_cell.length_a   1.000
_cell.length_b   1.000
_cell.length_c   1.000
_cell.angle_alpha   90.00
_cell.angle_beta   90.00
_cell.angle_gamma   90.00
#
_symmetry.space_group_name_H-M   'P 1'
#
loop_
_entity.id
_entity.type
_entity.pdbx_description
1 polymer ?
#
loop_
_entity_poly.entity_id
_entity_poly.type
_entity_poly.pdbx_seq_one_letter_code
_entity_poly.pdbx_strand_id
1 'polypeptide(L)'
;MLVKVPEKVFDEILSKLKSRVYEYNSKIKEYGVYLKPYHLVYKDGRKYVYIGKYWYKLEKFGGRLKWIYLGKEKPIMEMPDPPEIPDYTIIRDIDGGYIIDKKILDELKGK
;
A
#
# COMPACT_ATOMS: atom_id res chain seq x y z
N MET A 1 -14.49 8.16 9.72
CA MET A 1 -15.53 7.30 10.35
C MET A 1 -15.27 5.89 9.86
N LEU A 2 -15.17 4.89 10.75
CA LEU A 2 -14.91 3.52 10.33
C LEU A 2 -16.20 2.84 9.89
N VAL A 3 -16.14 2.05 8.81
CA VAL A 3 -17.27 1.31 8.26
C VAL A 3 -16.86 -0.13 7.95
N LYS A 4 -17.77 -1.07 8.20
CA LYS A 4 -17.59 -2.47 7.84
C LYS A 4 -18.03 -2.68 6.39
N VAL A 5 -17.19 -3.33 5.59
CA VAL A 5 -17.45 -3.66 4.20
C VAL A 5 -17.31 -5.17 3.93
N PRO A 6 -18.04 -5.71 2.94
CA PRO A 6 -17.84 -7.08 2.47
C PRO A 6 -16.43 -7.31 1.89
N GLU A 7 -15.97 -8.56 1.90
CA GLU A 7 -14.66 -8.96 1.36
C GLU A 7 -14.47 -8.55 -0.11
N LYS A 8 -15.48 -8.79 -0.95
CA LYS A 8 -15.43 -8.39 -2.37
C LYS A 8 -15.18 -6.88 -2.55
N VAL A 9 -15.85 -6.05 -1.75
CA VAL A 9 -15.67 -4.59 -1.81
C VAL A 9 -14.27 -4.21 -1.35
N PHE A 10 -13.75 -4.88 -0.31
CA PHE A 10 -12.39 -4.68 0.15
C PHE A 10 -11.35 -5.07 -0.92
N ASP A 11 -11.53 -6.19 -1.61
CA ASP A 11 -10.60 -6.64 -2.64
C ASP A 11 -10.55 -5.66 -3.83
N GLU A 12 -11.69 -5.12 -4.23
CA GLU A 12 -11.76 -4.06 -5.25
C GLU A 12 -11.02 -2.79 -4.82
N ILE A 13 -11.21 -2.35 -3.58
CA ILE A 13 -10.51 -1.20 -2.99
C ILE A 13 -9.00 -1.45 -2.98
N LEU A 14 -8.59 -2.61 -2.46
CA LEU A 14 -7.19 -2.99 -2.33
C LEU A 14 -6.51 -3.07 -3.71
N SER A 15 -7.21 -3.62 -4.70
CA SER A 15 -6.73 -3.69 -6.08
C SER A 15 -6.49 -2.30 -6.68
N LYS A 16 -7.47 -1.39 -6.55
CA LYS A 16 -7.36 0.00 -7.02
C LYS A 16 -6.20 0.73 -6.35
N LEU A 17 -6.05 0.59 -5.03
CA LEU A 17 -4.96 1.21 -4.28
C LEU A 17 -3.58 0.67 -4.69
N LYS A 18 -3.46 -0.65 -4.89
CA LYS A 18 -2.23 -1.27 -5.40
C LYS A 18 -1.89 -0.79 -6.81
N SER A 19 -2.88 -0.64 -7.70
CA SER A 19 -2.67 -0.14 -9.07
C SER A 19 -2.00 1.23 -9.06
N ARG A 20 -2.45 2.15 -8.21
CA ARG A 20 -1.82 3.48 -8.06
C ARG A 20 -0.34 3.38 -7.69
N VAL A 21 0.01 2.47 -6.78
CA VAL A 21 1.42 2.26 -6.40
C VAL A 21 2.22 1.64 -7.54
N TYR A 22 1.65 0.69 -8.28
CA TYR A 22 2.32 0.08 -9.44
C TYR A 22 2.53 1.07 -10.59
N GLU A 23 1.52 1.88 -10.90
CA GLU A 23 1.61 2.97 -11.87
C GLU A 23 2.64 4.02 -11.47
N TYR A 24 2.76 4.31 -10.18
CA TYR A 24 3.81 5.19 -9.69
C TYR A 24 5.20 4.54 -9.83
N ASN A 25 5.37 3.28 -9.38
CA ASN A 25 6.63 2.55 -9.46
C ASN A 25 7.14 2.38 -10.90
N SER A 26 6.24 2.31 -11.90
CA SER A 26 6.65 2.24 -13.31
C SER A 26 7.28 3.53 -13.83
N LYS A 27 6.92 4.69 -13.24
CA LYS A 27 7.46 6.01 -13.56
C LYS A 27 8.78 6.33 -12.86
N ILE A 28 9.17 5.54 -11.86
CA ILE A 28 10.39 5.77 -11.07
C ILE A 28 11.37 4.60 -11.16
N LYS A 29 11.15 3.66 -12.08
CA LYS A 29 11.95 2.43 -12.21
C LYS A 29 13.44 2.71 -12.41
N GLU A 30 13.78 3.81 -13.07
CA GLU A 30 15.15 4.23 -13.34
C GLU A 30 15.94 4.59 -12.07
N TYR A 31 15.24 4.95 -10.99
CA TYR A 31 15.87 5.26 -9.70
C TYR A 31 16.25 4.02 -8.90
N GLY A 32 15.82 2.82 -9.32
CA GLY A 32 16.14 1.55 -8.64
C GLY A 32 15.51 1.40 -7.25
N VAL A 33 14.55 2.27 -6.91
CA VAL A 33 13.79 2.26 -5.66
C VAL A 33 12.30 2.12 -5.96
N TYR A 34 11.58 1.53 -5.03
CA TYR A 34 10.18 1.18 -5.20
C TYR A 34 9.41 1.38 -3.91
N LEU A 35 8.19 1.90 -4.05
CA LEU A 35 7.25 1.98 -2.96
C LEU A 35 6.54 0.63 -2.80
N LYS A 36 6.55 0.07 -1.59
CA LYS A 36 5.92 -1.22 -1.31
C LYS A 36 4.40 -1.11 -1.48
N PRO A 37 3.77 -1.89 -2.38
CA PRO A 37 2.34 -1.76 -2.66
C PRO A 37 1.48 -2.04 -1.43
N TYR A 38 1.84 -3.02 -0.61
CA TYR A 38 1.15 -3.29 0.65
C TYR A 38 2.04 -4.02 1.67
N HIS A 39 1.74 -3.81 2.96
CA HIS A 39 2.32 -4.53 4.08
C HIS A 39 1.19 -5.06 4.97
N LEU A 40 1.25 -6.35 5.28
CA LEU A 40 0.32 -7.03 6.16
C LEU A 40 0.95 -7.20 7.54
N VAL A 41 0.22 -6.84 8.58
CA VAL A 41 0.59 -7.10 9.97
C VAL A 41 -0.53 -7.90 10.63
N TYR A 42 -0.18 -8.95 11.36
CA TYR A 42 -1.12 -9.75 12.13
C TYR A 42 -0.89 -9.46 13.61
N LYS A 43 -1.94 -9.02 14.32
CA LYS A 43 -1.85 -8.72 15.75
C LYS A 43 -3.22 -8.95 16.39
N ASP A 44 -3.24 -9.65 17.52
CA ASP A 44 -4.44 -9.91 18.33
C ASP A 44 -5.62 -10.49 17.50
N GLY A 45 -5.33 -11.46 16.62
CA GLY A 45 -6.32 -12.07 15.73
C GLY A 45 -6.79 -11.19 14.57
N ARG A 46 -6.30 -9.95 14.48
CA ARG A 46 -6.65 -8.97 13.45
C ARG A 46 -5.56 -8.90 12.38
N LYS A 47 -5.99 -8.66 11.14
CA LYS A 47 -5.12 -8.42 9.99
C LYS A 47 -5.17 -6.93 9.63
N TYR A 48 -4.02 -6.30 9.64
CA TYR A 48 -3.79 -4.89 9.34
C TYR A 48 -3.14 -4.75 7.96
N VAL A 49 -3.68 -3.87 7.11
CA VAL A 49 -3.15 -3.61 5.77
C VAL A 49 -2.70 -2.17 5.63
N TYR A 50 -1.42 -1.97 5.33
CA TYR A 50 -0.82 -0.66 5.03
C TYR A 50 -0.44 -0.60 3.56
N ILE A 51 -0.84 0.44 2.84
CA ILE A 51 -0.56 0.60 1.41
C ILE A 51 0.47 1.71 1.21
N GLY A 52 1.47 1.48 0.36
CA GLY A 52 2.35 2.55 -0.12
C GLY A 52 3.14 3.29 0.97
N LYS A 53 3.51 2.62 2.06
CA LYS A 53 4.16 3.27 3.21
C LYS A 53 5.67 3.10 3.32
N TYR A 54 6.23 2.13 2.62
CA TYR A 54 7.58 1.66 2.89
C TYR A 54 8.38 1.61 1.60
N TRP A 55 9.56 2.20 1.61
CA TRP A 55 10.46 2.25 0.47
C TRP A 55 11.45 1.11 0.50
N TYR A 56 11.75 0.58 -0.68
CA TYR A 56 12.74 -0.45 -0.85
C TYR A 56 13.63 -0.18 -2.07
N LYS A 57 14.92 -0.48 -1.93
CA LYS A 57 15.86 -0.56 -3.04
C LYS A 57 15.94 -1.99 -3.56
N LEU A 58 16.02 -2.15 -4.88
CA LEU A 58 16.30 -3.43 -5.50
C LEU A 58 17.78 -3.52 -5.87
N GLU A 59 18.53 -4.42 -5.23
CA GLU A 59 19.95 -4.64 -5.53
C GLU A 59 20.19 -6.06 -6.06
N LYS A 60 21.16 -6.22 -6.96
CA LYS A 60 21.57 -7.51 -7.50
C LYS A 60 22.91 -7.93 -6.90
N PHE A 61 22.91 -9.00 -6.10
CA PHE A 61 24.12 -9.59 -5.53
C PHE A 61 24.29 -11.01 -6.01
N GLY A 62 25.41 -11.31 -6.70
CA GLY A 62 25.72 -12.67 -7.15
C GLY A 62 24.61 -13.29 -7.99
N GLY A 63 23.94 -12.50 -8.84
CA GLY A 63 22.81 -12.96 -9.67
C GLY A 63 21.45 -12.99 -8.97
N ARG A 64 21.38 -12.80 -7.65
CA ARG A 64 20.12 -12.79 -6.87
C ARG A 64 19.64 -11.36 -6.64
N LEU A 65 18.32 -11.17 -6.71
CA LEU A 65 17.67 -9.92 -6.34
C LEU A 65 17.45 -9.85 -4.82
N LYS A 66 17.82 -8.71 -4.23
CA LYS A 66 17.62 -8.41 -2.82
C LYS A 66 16.87 -7.10 -2.68
N TRP A 67 15.79 -7.13 -1.90
CA TRP A 67 15.05 -5.95 -1.50
C TRP A 67 15.63 -5.40 -0.19
N ILE A 68 16.06 -4.14 -0.20
CA ILE A 68 16.64 -3.46 0.96
C ILE A 68 15.66 -2.41 1.43
N TYR A 69 15.24 -2.48 2.69
CA TYR A 69 14.33 -1.50 3.27
C TYR A 69 15.04 -0.14 3.45
N LEU A 70 14.39 0.94 3.00
CA LEU A 70 14.94 2.30 3.03
C LEU A 70 14.25 3.22 4.05
N GLY A 71 13.13 2.81 4.64
CA GLY A 71 12.34 3.65 5.54
C GLY A 71 10.95 3.98 5.00
N LYS A 72 10.34 5.01 5.59
CA LYS A 72 9.00 5.51 5.22
C LYS A 72 9.04 6.78 4.39
N GLU A 73 10.15 7.50 4.41
CA GLU A 73 10.32 8.78 3.71
C GLU A 73 10.77 8.57 2.27
N LYS A 74 10.39 9.51 1.38
CA LYS A 74 10.82 9.51 -0.02
C LYS A 74 12.36 9.58 -0.08
N PRO A 75 13.05 8.56 -0.62
CA PRO A 75 14.50 8.45 -0.45
C PRO A 75 15.32 9.34 -1.40
N ILE A 76 14.72 9.85 -2.47
CA ILE A 76 15.38 10.67 -3.50
C ILE A 76 14.47 11.86 -3.80
N MET A 77 15.00 13.08 -3.71
CA MET A 77 14.22 14.31 -3.77
C MET A 77 13.66 14.59 -5.16
N GLU A 78 14.43 14.27 -6.19
CA GLU A 78 14.17 14.51 -7.61
C GLU A 78 13.07 13.59 -8.18
N MET A 79 12.73 12.50 -7.47
CA MET A 79 11.64 11.63 -7.89
C MET A 79 10.29 12.35 -7.75
N PRO A 80 9.33 12.07 -8.65
CA PRO A 80 7.94 12.47 -8.47
C PRO A 80 7.42 12.07 -7.09
N ASP A 81 6.51 12.85 -6.53
CA ASP A 81 5.94 12.51 -5.23
C ASP A 81 5.08 11.23 -5.31
N PRO A 82 5.11 10.39 -4.26
CA PRO A 82 4.30 9.18 -4.23
C PRO A 82 2.80 9.53 -4.31
N PRO A 83 1.96 8.61 -4.78
CA PRO A 83 0.52 8.83 -4.75
C PRO A 83 0.07 9.11 -3.32
N GLU A 84 -0.85 10.04 -3.15
CA GLU A 84 -1.52 10.23 -1.87
C GLU A 84 -2.29 8.95 -1.55
N ILE A 85 -1.75 8.20 -0.58
CA ILE A 85 -2.38 7.03 -0.03
C ILE A 85 -2.56 7.34 1.44
N PRO A 86 -3.79 7.61 1.86
CA PRO A 86 -3.98 8.07 3.22
C PRO A 86 -3.59 6.98 4.22
N ASP A 87 -3.19 7.42 5.41
CA ASP A 87 -2.64 6.55 6.44
C ASP A 87 -3.78 5.70 7.06
N TYR A 88 -4.08 4.60 6.39
CA TYR A 88 -5.19 3.74 6.74
C TYR A 88 -4.72 2.45 7.40
N THR A 89 -5.54 2.02 8.36
CA THR A 89 -5.43 0.75 9.04
C THR A 89 -6.68 -0.05 8.67
N ILE A 90 -6.58 -0.95 7.70
CA ILE A 90 -7.70 -1.82 7.33
C ILE A 90 -7.64 -3.05 8.23
N ILE A 91 -8.72 -3.31 8.97
CA ILE A 91 -8.80 -4.39 9.96
C ILE A 91 -9.73 -5.47 9.42
N ARG A 92 -9.23 -6.69 9.23
CA ARG A 92 -10.12 -7.85 9.09
C ARG A 92 -10.65 -8.24 10.47
N ASP A 93 -11.97 -8.27 10.61
CA ASP A 93 -12.63 -8.67 11.85
C ASP A 93 -12.74 -10.19 11.95
N ILE A 94 -12.78 -10.74 13.17
CA ILE A 94 -12.89 -12.18 13.44
C ILE A 94 -14.21 -12.74 12.91
N ASP A 95 -15.29 -11.95 12.98
CA ASP A 95 -16.63 -12.32 12.54
C ASP A 95 -16.83 -12.19 11.01
N GLY A 96 -15.74 -12.03 10.26
CA GLY A 96 -15.76 -11.76 8.83
C GLY A 96 -16.02 -10.30 8.48
N GLY A 97 -15.60 -9.89 7.28
CA GLY A 97 -15.65 -8.51 6.79
C GLY A 97 -14.42 -7.67 7.15
N TYR A 98 -14.37 -6.47 6.56
CA TYR A 98 -13.23 -5.55 6.70
C TYR A 98 -13.71 -4.21 7.23
N ILE A 99 -13.03 -3.68 8.23
CA ILE A 99 -13.26 -2.35 8.77
C ILE A 99 -12.29 -1.40 8.07
N ILE A 100 -12.82 -0.39 7.40
CA ILE A 100 -12.07 0.61 6.65
C ILE A 100 -12.52 2.02 7.02
N ASP A 101 -11.70 3.05 6.76
CA ASP A 101 -12.17 4.43 6.86
C ASP A 101 -13.11 4.75 5.70
N LYS A 102 -14.27 5.34 6.01
CA LYS A 102 -15.26 5.81 5.03
C LYS A 102 -14.66 6.74 3.97
N LYS A 103 -13.63 7.54 4.31
CA LYS A 103 -12.93 8.39 3.33
C LYS A 103 -12.45 7.62 2.10
N ILE A 104 -12.02 6.37 2.28
CA ILE A 104 -11.59 5.48 1.19
C ILE A 104 -12.73 5.24 0.20
N LEU A 105 -13.94 5.00 0.71
CA LEU A 105 -15.11 4.76 -0.14
C LEU A 105 -15.50 6.03 -0.89
N ASP A 106 -15.44 7.18 -0.24
CA ASP A 106 -15.84 8.46 -0.83
C ASP A 106 -14.85 8.86 -1.94
N GLU A 107 -13.53 8.72 -1.73
CA GLU A 107 -12.50 8.95 -2.75
C GLU A 107 -12.60 8.00 -3.95
N LEU A 108 -13.05 6.76 -3.73
CA LEU A 108 -13.16 5.75 -4.79
C LEU A 108 -14.50 5.80 -5.53
N LYS A 109 -15.53 6.46 -4.96
CA LYS A 109 -16.83 6.70 -5.61
C LYS A 109 -16.89 8.04 -6.35
N GLY A 110 -16.02 9.00 -6.03
CA GLY A 110 -15.99 10.34 -6.61
C GLY A 110 -15.27 10.50 -7.95
N LYS A 111 -15.16 9.44 -8.76
CA LYS A 111 -14.63 9.50 -10.14
C LYS A 111 -15.54 8.79 -11.11
#